data_AF-A0A9D8V6J7-F1
#
_entry.id   AF-A0A9D8V6J7-F1
#
_cell.length_a   1.000
_cell.length_b   1.000
_cell.length_c   1.000
_cell.angle_alpha   90.00
_cell.angle_beta   90.00
_cell.angle_gamma   90.00
#
_symmetry.space_group_name_H-M   'P 1'
#
loop_
_entity.id
_entity.type
_entity.pdbx_description
1 polymer ?
#
loop_
_entity_poly.entity_id
_entity_poly.type
_entity_poly.pdbx_seq_one_letter_code
_entity_poly.pdbx_strand_id
1 'polypeptide(L)' 'MMISDNIHLDKLLADIDQQIEVLSAIAGDSAVLIEQLRVLSEARELLLSQELELHRLVELIDPETLADHSTLAESSRVD' A
#
# COMPACT_ATOMS: atom_id res chain seq x y z
N MET A 1 -13.12 -2.56 12.39
CA MET A 1 -13.05 -1.33 11.57
C MET A 1 -12.16 -1.48 10.34
N MET A 2 -11.32 -2.54 10.20
CA MET A 2 -10.46 -2.75 9.01
C MET A 2 -11.19 -3.03 7.69
N ILE A 3 -12.38 -3.64 7.73
CA ILE A 3 -13.11 -4.02 6.50
C ILE A 3 -13.53 -2.78 5.69
N SER A 4 -13.84 -1.65 6.35
CA SER A 4 -14.27 -0.43 5.65
C SER A 4 -13.11 0.25 4.91
N ASP A 5 -11.92 0.28 5.51
CA ASP A 5 -10.75 0.93 4.92
C ASP A 5 -10.24 0.14 3.70
N ASN A 6 -10.29 -1.19 3.74
CA ASN A 6 -9.97 -2.04 2.58
C ASN A 6 -10.94 -1.79 1.40
N ILE A 7 -12.24 -1.64 1.67
CA ILE A 7 -13.24 -1.32 0.62
C ILE A 7 -12.95 0.04 -0.02
N HIS A 8 -12.47 1.02 0.75
CA HIS A 8 -12.12 2.34 0.23
C HIS A 8 -10.84 2.32 -0.61
N LEU A 9 -9.82 1.55 -0.21
CA LEU A 9 -8.59 1.39 -0.98
C LEU A 9 -8.84 0.63 -2.29
N ASP A 10 -9.57 -0.48 -2.27
CA ASP A 10 -9.88 -1.26 -3.47
C ASP A 10 -10.61 -0.42 -4.51
N LYS A 11 -11.57 0.41 -4.07
CA LYS A 11 -12.28 1.34 -4.95
C LYS A 11 -11.33 2.39 -5.53
N LEU A 12 -10.46 2.97 -4.70
CA LEU A 12 -9.48 3.96 -5.16
C LEU A 12 -8.53 3.37 -6.21
N LEU A 13 -8.04 2.15 -6.01
CA LEU A 13 -7.18 1.46 -6.96
C LEU A 13 -7.92 1.19 -8.29
N ALA A 14 -9.18 0.77 -8.22
CA ALA A 14 -10.01 0.57 -9.41
C ALA A 14 -10.27 1.87 -10.18
N ASP A 15 -10.52 2.98 -9.48
CA ASP A 15 -10.70 4.30 -10.09
C ASP A 15 -9.39 4.79 -10.76
N ILE A 16 -8.23 4.54 -10.15
CA ILE A 16 -6.92 4.85 -10.73
C ILE A 16 -6.66 3.99 -11.98
N ASP A 17 -6.96 2.70 -11.92
CA ASP A 17 -6.83 1.78 -13.07
C ASP A 17 -7.68 2.27 -14.26
N GLN A 18 -8.91 2.71 -14.00
CA GLN A 18 -9.77 3.27 -15.04
C GLN A 18 -9.22 4.57 -15.63
N GLN A 19 -8.63 5.44 -14.80
CA GLN A 19 -8.00 6.68 -15.27
C GLN A 19 -6.75 6.41 -16.11
N ILE A 20 -5.93 5.43 -15.73
CA ILE A 20 -4.76 4.98 -16.50
C ILE A 20 -5.19 4.48 -17.88
N GLU A 21 -6.25 3.67 -17.96
CA GLU A 21 -6.78 3.17 -19.23
C GLU A 21 -7.24 4.33 -20.12
N VAL A 22 -8.04 5.25 -19.58
CA VAL A 22 -8.54 6.42 -20.32
C VAL A 22 -7.38 7.28 -20.81
N LEU A 23 -6.44 7.65 -19.93
CA LEU A 23 -5.28 8.47 -20.29
C LEU A 23 -4.41 7.79 -21.33
N SER A 24 -4.19 6.48 -21.23
CA SER A 24 -3.44 5.72 -22.22
C SER A 24 -4.09 5.77 -23.61
N ALA A 25 -5.42 5.77 -23.67
CA ALA A 25 -6.17 5.85 -24.93
C ALA A 25 -6.17 7.26 -25.55
N ILE A 26 -6.10 8.32 -24.74
CA ILE A 26 -6.27 9.71 -25.21
C ILE A 26 -4.97 10.54 -25.21
N ALA A 27 -3.88 10.05 -24.60
CA ALA A 27 -2.68 10.86 -24.40
C ALA A 27 -2.05 11.33 -25.72
N GLY A 28 -1.97 10.46 -26.73
CA GLY A 28 -1.30 10.78 -27.99
C GLY A 28 0.10 11.37 -27.75
N ASP A 29 0.36 12.54 -28.33
CA ASP A 29 1.60 13.31 -28.10
C ASP A 29 1.46 14.42 -27.04
N SER A 30 0.37 14.43 -26.27
CA SER A 30 0.14 15.43 -25.23
C SER A 30 1.07 15.20 -24.05
N ALA A 31 2.11 16.02 -23.94
CA ALA A 31 3.08 15.96 -22.85
C ALA A 31 2.43 15.99 -21.46
N VAL A 32 1.34 16.76 -21.29
CA VAL A 32 0.62 16.85 -20.01
C VAL A 32 -0.07 15.53 -19.66
N LEU A 33 -0.73 14.89 -20.63
CA LEU A 33 -1.45 13.64 -20.38
C LEU A 33 -0.48 12.47 -20.17
N ILE A 34 0.67 12.48 -20.84
CA ILE A 34 1.75 11.51 -20.63
C ILE A 34 2.31 11.63 -19.20
N GLU A 35 2.58 12.85 -18.71
CA GLU A 35 3.03 13.04 -17.34
C GLU A 35 1.96 12.68 -16.32
N GLN A 36 0.69 12.96 -16.59
CA GLN A 36 -0.41 12.51 -15.73
C GLN A 36 -0.50 10.99 -15.67
N LEU A 37 -0.35 10.29 -16.80
CA LEU A 37 -0.30 8.83 -16.86
C LEU A 37 0.87 8.28 -16.02
N ARG A 38 2.05 8.89 -16.14
CA ARG A 38 3.23 8.51 -15.34
C ARG A 38 2.96 8.67 -13.85
N VAL A 39 2.50 9.84 -13.42
CA VAL A 39 2.23 10.15 -12.01
C VAL A 39 1.14 9.25 -11.43
N LEU A 40 0.07 8.97 -12.18
CA LEU A 40 -1.00 8.05 -11.76
C LEU A 40 -0.49 6.62 -11.58
N SER A 41 0.36 6.16 -12.49
CA SER A 41 0.97 4.83 -12.40
C SER A 41 1.87 4.72 -11.17
N GLU A 42 2.72 5.73 -10.92
CA GLU A 42 3.59 5.78 -9.73
C GLU A 42 2.78 5.85 -8.42
N ALA A 43 1.72 6.65 -8.39
CA ALA A 43 0.85 6.77 -7.22
C ALA A 43 0.16 5.43 -6.88
N ARG A 44 -0.27 4.69 -7.91
CA ARG A 44 -0.87 3.37 -7.74
C ARG A 44 0.09 2.38 -7.10
N GLU A 45 1.32 2.32 -7.58
CA GLU A 45 2.36 1.44 -7.03
C GLU A 45 2.69 1.80 -5.59
N LEU A 46 2.76 3.10 -5.28
CA LEU A 46 3.02 3.58 -3.93
C LEU A 46 1.90 3.16 -2.96
N LEU A 47 0.63 3.27 -3.37
CA LEU A 47 -0.51 2.85 -2.55
C LEU A 47 -0.46 1.34 -2.25
N LEU A 48 -0.16 0.51 -3.25
CA LEU A 48 -0.01 -0.94 -3.04
C LEU A 48 1.15 -1.27 -2.10
N SER A 49 2.27 -0.56 -2.24
CA SER A 49 3.43 -0.72 -1.36
C SER A 49 3.10 -0.34 0.08
N GLN A 50 2.38 0.77 0.28
CA GLN A 50 1.92 1.20 1.60
C GLN A 50 0.97 0.19 2.24
N GLU A 51 0.05 -0.38 1.46
CA GLU A 51 -0.87 -1.39 1.96
C GLU A 51 -0.14 -2.66 2.42
N LEU A 52 0.86 -3.11 1.66
CA LEU A 52 1.72 -4.23 2.05
C LEU A 52 2.50 -3.94 3.33
N GLU A 53 3.03 -2.72 3.47
CA GLU A 53 3.78 -2.33 4.66
C GLU A 53 2.88 -2.20 5.89
N LEU A 54 1.66 -1.69 5.74
CA LEU A 54 0.68 -1.64 6.82
C LEU A 54 0.31 -3.04 7.30
N HIS A 55 0.10 -4.00 6.39
CA HIS A 55 -0.12 -5.40 6.78
C HIS A 55 1.05 -5.98 7.59
N ARG A 56 2.29 -5.74 7.16
CA ARG A 56 3.49 -6.18 7.91
C ARG A 56 3.60 -5.56 9.29
N LEU A 57 3.31 -4.25 9.40
CA LEU A 57 3.34 -3.55 10.69
C LEU A 57 2.25 -4.07 11.63
N VAL A 58 1.07 -4.41 11.10
CA VAL A 58 0.00 -5.04 11.88
C VAL A 58 0.43 -6.40 12.42
N GLU A 59 1.06 -7.25 11.60
CA GLU A 59 1.59 -8.55 12.03
C GLU A 59 2.65 -8.43 13.15
N LEU A 60 3.50 -7.39 13.07
CA LEU A 60 4.53 -7.14 14.08
C LEU A 60 3.97 -6.63 15.42
N ILE A 61 2.84 -5.92 15.39
CA ILE A 61 2.20 -5.34 16.57
C ILE A 61 1.16 -6.31 17.18
N ASP A 62 0.90 -7.45 16.55
CA ASP A 62 0.04 -8.49 17.10
C ASP A 62 0.56 -8.94 18.49
N PRO A 63 -0.25 -8.82 19.57
CA PRO A 63 0.17 -9.13 20.93
C PRO A 63 0.78 -10.53 21.11
N GLU A 64 0.37 -11.50 20.30
CA GLU A 64 0.88 -12.86 20.33
C GLU A 64 2.34 -12.94 19.82
N THR A 65 2.66 -12.18 18.76
CA THR A 65 4.03 -12.04 18.22
C THR A 65 4.91 -11.18 19.13
N LEU A 66 4.35 -10.12 19.74
CA LEU A 66 5.06 -9.27 20.69
C LEU A 66 5.43 -10.02 21.98
N ALA A 67 4.59 -10.94 22.46
CA ALA A 67 4.88 -11.78 23.61
C ALA A 67 6.11 -12.68 23.36
N ASP A 68 6.19 -13.31 22.19
CA ASP A 68 7.34 -14.14 21.80
C ASP A 68 8.66 -13.33 21.75
N HIS A 69 8.64 -12.12 21.19
CA HIS A 69 9.80 -11.24 21.16
C HIS A 69 10.21 -10.71 22.55
N SER A 70 9.26 -10.46 23.45
CA SER A 70 9.54 -10.05 24.84
C SER A 70 10.28 -11.16 25.60
N THR A 71 9.83 -12.42 25.46
CA THR A 71 10.44 -13.57 26.14
C THR A 71 11.88 -13.83 25.67
N LEU A 72 12.17 -13.61 24.39
CA LEU A 72 13.52 -13.66 23.80
C LEU A 72 14.45 -12.55 24.31
N ALA A 73 13.94 -11.31 24.41
CA ALA A 73 14.70 -10.17 24.91
C ALA A 73 15.04 -10.30 26.41
N GLU A 74 14.14 -10.88 27.19
CA GLU A 74 14.33 -11.10 28.63
C GLU A 74 15.35 -12.22 28.90
N SER A 75 15.32 -13.28 28.08
CA SER A 75 16.28 -14.40 28.15
C SER A 75 17.71 -13.98 27.77
N SER A 76 17.86 -12.95 26.94
CA SER A 76 19.15 -12.42 26.49
C SER A 76 19.79 -11.41 27.48
N ARG A 77 19.10 -11.08 28.58
CA ARG A 77 19.54 -10.10 29.60
C ARG A 77 20.07 -10.76 30.87
N VAL A 78 20.11 -12.09 30.91
CA VAL A 78 20.45 -12.91 32.08
C VAL A 78 21.88 -13.52 31.99
N ASP A 79 22.65 -13.20 30.95
CA ASP A 79 24.09 -13.51 30.87
C ASP A 79 24.98 -12.30 31.22
#